data_AF-A0AAD9PNJ0-F1
#
_entry.id   AF-A0AAD9PNJ0-F1
#
_cell.length_a   1.000
_cell.length_b   1.000
_cell.length_c   1.000
_cell.angle_alpha   90.00
_cell.angle_beta   90.00
_cell.angle_gamma   90.00
#
_symmetry.space_group_name_H-M   'P 1'
#
loop_
_entity.id
_entity.type
_entity.pdbx_description
1 polymer ?
#
loop_
_entity_poly.entity_id
_entity_poly.type
_entity_poly.pdbx_seq_one_letter_code
_entity_poly.pdbx_strand_id
1 'polypeptide(L)'
;MEKYVGRIFQVNTNDWDLENELELKFSNLKEKIVNNEKTYVEGTLQGTLLDQVLEPLFHGDARTVKKSLLVINFIVKLDYFQYEHGLPVTEKSADYYEEVLSALLKYLEIFKDPTSMERPEALQSLTRHFQYLLEPQVANVFKFHKRFANLALDHIIKGNDSSEEAELLLITILTWICRTRCLDEGSGDSEQLIDTLWRLQASKNESVSENASILLLKNLVKLTKREDSTVHAFVENAVENIKRDVLHDKQLAFKRVQILVVMFKMGSTSQGIGYIYPRTIWGVIKAIIKETTEDNYNEIVREALHLMVAYCSMIGPDVLVCLVPNISEILNNLTSDDKLLDLYTNDIVDTIDTIGYYCPNLYVAMEPSFDKLLEQAKNILQINEDEEDVKKGDISKLQALINVIRHLMGTGTGPEIESLILSIMSAAIGTREPVLVAMANLVIEYIGTCPPIHAEFLSVLINFLSKASQVYTNPIFVRAVLKVQRYMHMKKSGRRGHYECESYTKVLQALLEPKEKLQRPKINDEEVVEMVKDKLKRMRNQT
;
A
#
# COMPACT_ATOMS: atom_id res chain seq x y z
N MET A 1 30.67 36.89 18.99
CA MET A 1 30.26 35.73 19.81
C MET A 1 31.39 35.16 20.66
N GLU A 2 32.63 35.19 20.17
CA GLU A 2 33.84 34.68 20.83
C GLU A 2 34.00 35.06 22.31
N LYS A 3 33.84 36.34 22.71
CA LYS A 3 33.95 36.75 24.12
C LYS A 3 32.93 36.05 25.03
N TYR A 4 31.73 35.78 24.52
CA TYR A 4 30.68 35.09 25.27
C TYR A 4 30.99 33.60 25.38
N VAL A 5 31.39 32.97 24.27
CA VAL A 5 31.78 31.55 24.24
C VAL A 5 33.02 31.30 25.09
N GLY A 6 34.08 32.10 24.94
CA GLY A 6 35.31 31.96 25.74
C GLY A 6 35.05 32.12 27.23
N ARG A 7 34.16 33.03 27.64
CA ARG A 7 33.74 33.15 29.04
C ARG A 7 33.04 31.88 29.52
N ILE A 8 32.09 31.36 28.75
CA ILE A 8 31.29 30.20 29.14
C ILE A 8 32.13 28.92 29.19
N PHE A 9 33.05 28.76 28.25
CA PHE A 9 33.93 27.61 28.19
C PHE A 9 34.91 27.57 29.37
N GLN A 10 35.33 28.74 29.87
CA GLN A 10 36.19 28.89 31.04
C GLN A 10 35.44 28.72 32.38
N VAL A 11 34.11 28.81 32.39
CA VAL A 11 33.31 28.69 33.61
C VAL A 11 33.00 27.21 33.90
N ASN A 12 33.21 26.80 35.14
CA ASN A 12 32.91 25.45 35.60
C ASN A 12 31.41 25.27 35.91
N THR A 13 30.55 25.48 34.91
CA THR A 13 29.10 25.22 34.98
C THR A 13 28.81 23.73 34.79
N ASN A 14 27.71 23.24 35.38
CA ASN A 14 27.18 21.92 35.05
C ASN A 14 26.51 21.95 33.65
N ASP A 15 26.25 20.77 33.08
CA ASP A 15 25.79 20.67 31.69
C ASP A 15 24.41 21.31 31.47
N TRP A 16 23.51 21.17 32.45
CA TRP A 16 22.14 21.66 32.37
C TRP A 16 22.06 23.19 32.44
N ASP A 17 22.85 23.80 33.33
CA ASP A 17 22.98 25.25 33.44
C ASP A 17 23.58 25.84 32.17
N LEU A 18 24.56 25.16 31.58
CA LEU A 18 25.16 25.55 30.32
C LEU A 18 24.15 25.49 29.16
N GLU A 19 23.41 24.40 29.02
CA GLU A 19 22.39 24.24 27.98
C GLU A 19 21.31 25.33 28.10
N ASN A 20 20.84 25.62 29.31
CA ASN A 20 19.88 26.69 29.56
C ASN A 20 20.45 28.09 29.26
N GLU A 21 21.70 28.38 29.64
CA GLU A 21 22.33 29.67 29.35
C GLU A 21 22.45 29.89 27.83
N LEU A 22 22.86 28.84 27.09
CA LEU A 22 22.98 28.87 25.64
C LEU A 22 21.61 29.02 24.96
N GLU A 23 20.57 28.31 25.41
CA GLU A 23 19.23 28.42 24.82
C GLU A 23 18.56 29.77 25.13
N LEU A 24 18.75 30.30 26.34
CA LEU A 24 18.32 31.66 26.70
C LEU A 24 19.03 32.69 25.83
N LYS A 25 20.34 32.51 25.59
CA LYS A 25 21.09 33.39 24.70
C LYS A 25 20.60 33.31 23.27
N PHE A 26 20.35 32.10 22.77
CA PHE A 26 19.80 31.87 21.45
C PHE A 26 18.45 32.57 21.29
N SER A 27 17.53 32.38 22.24
CA SER A 27 16.20 33.02 22.24
C SER A 27 16.29 34.55 22.23
N ASN A 28 17.18 35.13 23.03
CA ASN A 28 17.41 36.58 23.04
C ASN A 28 17.99 37.11 21.71
N LEU A 29 18.86 36.33 21.06
CA LEU A 29 19.40 36.72 19.75
C LEU A 29 18.35 36.56 18.65
N LYS A 30 17.56 35.49 18.73
CA LYS A 30 16.41 35.23 17.86
C LYS A 30 15.44 36.40 17.86
N GLU A 31 15.00 36.84 19.04
CA GLU A 31 14.09 37.98 19.20
C GLU A 31 14.68 39.27 18.60
N LYS A 32 15.96 39.52 18.83
CA LYS A 32 16.65 40.69 18.26
C LYS A 32 16.74 40.68 16.74
N ILE A 33 16.92 39.50 16.14
CA ILE A 33 16.95 39.34 14.69
C ILE A 33 15.53 39.54 14.12
N VAL A 34 14.51 38.91 14.73
CA VAL A 34 13.11 39.05 14.30
C VAL A 34 12.61 40.48 14.41
N ASN A 35 13.00 41.20 15.46
CA ASN A 35 12.64 42.60 15.69
C ASN A 35 13.48 43.59 14.85
N ASN A 36 14.36 43.11 13.96
CA ASN A 36 15.32 43.91 13.19
C ASN A 36 16.26 44.80 14.05
N GLU A 37 16.41 44.48 15.34
CA GLU A 37 17.32 45.17 16.26
C GLU A 37 18.79 44.80 16.00
N LYS A 38 19.02 43.65 15.36
CA LYS A 38 20.33 43.18 14.90
C LYS A 38 20.22 42.58 13.51
N THR A 39 21.00 43.12 12.58
CA THR A 39 21.03 42.69 11.17
C THR A 39 22.00 41.56 10.88
N TYR A 40 22.98 41.29 11.74
CA TYR A 40 23.90 40.16 11.61
C TYR A 40 24.62 39.91 12.93
N VAL A 41 24.82 38.64 13.30
CA VAL A 41 25.69 38.25 14.42
C VAL A 41 26.74 37.32 13.86
N GLU A 42 28.02 37.67 13.98
CA GLU A 42 29.12 36.77 13.61
C GLU A 42 29.14 35.61 14.63
N GLY A 43 28.62 34.45 14.20
CA GLY A 43 28.41 33.26 15.01
C GLY A 43 29.62 32.34 15.10
N THR A 44 30.49 32.36 14.09
CA THR A 44 31.61 31.39 13.95
C THR A 44 32.81 31.73 14.82
N LEU A 45 33.45 30.70 15.38
CA LEU A 45 34.70 30.82 16.13
C LEU A 45 35.91 30.72 15.20
N GLN A 46 37.00 31.41 15.52
CA GLN A 46 38.25 31.36 14.77
C GLN A 46 39.47 31.19 15.68
N GLY A 47 40.55 30.65 15.10
CA GLY A 47 41.86 30.57 15.73
C GLY A 47 41.85 29.78 17.04
N THR A 48 42.58 30.28 18.04
CA THR A 48 42.83 29.57 19.30
C THR A 48 41.57 29.22 20.08
N LEU A 49 40.47 29.96 19.93
CA LEU A 49 39.22 29.65 20.61
C LEU A 49 38.46 28.51 19.94
N LEU A 50 38.55 28.38 18.61
CA LEU A 50 38.03 27.22 17.89
C LEU A 50 38.81 25.96 18.28
N ASP A 51 40.15 26.04 18.28
CA ASP A 51 41.02 24.95 18.71
C ASP A 51 40.67 24.48 20.14
N GLN A 52 40.46 25.41 21.08
CA GLN A 52 40.07 25.11 22.46
C GLN A 52 38.71 24.39 22.57
N VAL A 53 37.77 24.69 21.67
CA VAL A 53 36.45 24.05 21.64
C VAL A 53 36.51 22.68 20.95
N LEU A 54 37.41 22.48 19.98
CA LEU A 54 37.53 21.20 19.26
C LEU A 54 38.48 20.20 19.95
N GLU A 55 39.52 20.67 20.65
CA GLU A 55 40.52 19.81 21.32
C GLU A 55 39.89 18.73 22.23
N PRO A 56 38.85 19.04 23.03
CA PRO A 56 38.23 18.04 23.89
C PRO A 56 37.60 16.88 23.12
N LEU A 57 37.20 17.07 21.87
CA LEU A 57 36.66 16.00 21.02
C LEU A 57 37.71 14.93 20.66
N PHE A 58 39.00 15.18 20.91
CA PHE A 58 40.06 14.21 20.63
C PHE A 58 40.60 13.52 21.89
N HIS A 59 40.67 14.25 23.01
CA HIS A 59 41.36 13.77 24.22
C HIS A 59 40.70 14.22 25.53
N GLY A 60 39.51 14.84 25.47
CA GLY A 60 38.82 15.40 26.63
C GLY A 60 38.05 14.34 27.43
N ASP A 61 37.74 14.67 28.68
CA ASP A 61 36.78 13.89 29.47
C ASP A 61 35.34 14.12 28.97
N ALA A 62 34.42 13.21 29.30
CA ALA A 62 33.01 13.25 28.87
C ALA A 62 32.33 14.61 29.13
N ARG A 63 32.65 15.25 30.26
CA ARG A 63 32.08 16.53 30.64
C ARG A 63 32.56 17.66 29.72
N THR A 64 33.85 17.72 29.45
CA THR A 64 34.46 18.76 28.61
C THR A 64 34.09 18.58 27.13
N VAL A 65 33.98 17.32 26.70
CA VAL A 65 33.40 16.95 25.41
C VAL A 65 31.97 17.46 25.28
N LYS A 66 31.11 17.17 26.25
CA LYS A 66 29.70 17.59 26.21
C LYS A 66 29.53 19.11 26.19
N LYS A 67 30.36 19.84 26.94
CA LYS A 67 30.42 21.32 26.86
C LYS A 67 30.79 21.79 25.45
N SER A 68 31.77 21.15 24.83
CA SER A 68 32.19 21.45 23.45
C SER A 68 31.06 21.23 22.46
N LEU A 69 30.38 20.09 22.55
CA LEU A 69 29.22 19.76 21.72
C LEU A 69 28.06 20.75 21.88
N LEU A 70 27.77 21.20 23.10
CA LEU A 70 26.72 22.21 23.36
C LEU A 70 27.05 23.57 22.72
N VAL A 71 28.31 24.02 22.84
CA VAL A 71 28.77 25.27 22.24
C VAL A 71 28.72 25.22 20.71
N ILE A 72 29.22 24.13 20.11
CA ILE A 72 29.19 23.93 18.66
C ILE A 72 27.73 23.94 18.16
N ASN A 73 26.83 23.20 18.82
CA ASN A 73 25.42 23.13 18.44
C ASN A 73 24.73 24.50 18.51
N PHE A 74 25.02 25.28 19.55
CA PHE A 74 24.50 26.63 19.69
C PHE A 74 24.93 27.55 18.53
N ILE A 75 26.21 27.47 18.11
CA ILE A 75 26.73 28.27 16.99
C ILE A 75 26.06 27.86 15.68
N VAL A 76 26.01 26.56 15.40
CA VAL A 76 25.38 26.00 14.19
C VAL A 76 23.90 26.42 14.12
N LYS A 77 23.16 26.30 15.23
CA LYS A 77 21.75 26.67 15.32
C LYS A 77 21.52 28.17 15.10
N LEU A 78 22.41 29.03 15.60
CA LEU A 78 22.36 30.48 15.42
C LEU A 78 22.58 30.89 13.96
N ASP A 79 23.62 30.35 13.33
CA ASP A 79 23.93 30.63 11.92
C ASP A 79 22.82 30.11 11.01
N TYR A 80 22.28 28.91 11.29
CA TYR A 80 21.11 28.37 10.58
C TYR A 80 19.91 29.32 10.66
N PHE A 81 19.59 29.81 11.86
CA PHE A 81 18.48 30.75 12.05
C PHE A 81 18.68 32.06 11.28
N GLN A 82 19.90 32.62 11.34
CA GLN A 82 20.26 33.83 10.58
C GLN A 82 20.08 33.61 9.08
N TYR A 83 20.50 32.46 8.58
CA TYR A 83 20.34 32.08 7.18
C TYR A 83 18.85 32.01 6.77
N GLU A 84 17.99 31.34 7.54
CA GLU A 84 16.55 31.25 7.26
C GLU A 84 15.87 32.63 7.18
N HIS A 85 16.43 33.64 7.85
CA HIS A 85 15.93 35.02 7.85
C HIS A 85 16.59 35.90 6.79
N GLY A 86 17.27 35.29 5.80
CA GLY A 86 17.86 35.99 4.65
C GLY A 86 19.13 36.78 4.99
N LEU A 87 19.76 36.52 6.14
CA LEU A 87 20.99 37.18 6.53
C LEU A 87 22.20 36.50 5.86
N PRO A 88 23.24 37.27 5.50
CA PRO A 88 24.41 36.73 4.81
C PRO A 88 25.18 35.78 5.72
N VAL A 89 25.63 34.67 5.15
CA VAL A 89 26.59 33.77 5.79
C VAL A 89 27.97 34.07 5.21
N THR A 90 28.98 34.23 6.07
CA THR A 90 30.33 34.61 5.66
C THR A 90 31.10 33.43 5.08
N GLU A 91 32.04 33.68 4.16
CA GLU A 91 32.95 32.63 3.67
C GLU A 91 33.73 31.95 4.80
N LYS A 92 34.07 32.68 5.87
CA LYS A 92 34.74 32.11 7.06
C LYS A 92 33.94 31.05 7.79
N SER A 93 32.63 31.02 7.58
CA SER A 93 31.76 30.00 8.15
C SER A 93 31.97 28.65 7.48
N ALA A 94 32.44 28.64 6.22
CA ALA A 94 32.87 27.44 5.52
C ALA A 94 33.90 26.64 6.31
N ASP A 95 35.04 27.29 6.59
CA ASP A 95 36.20 26.68 7.23
C ASP A 95 35.85 26.17 8.64
N TYR A 96 35.06 26.96 9.39
CA TYR A 96 34.55 26.54 10.70
C TYR A 96 33.75 25.23 10.64
N TYR A 97 32.82 25.09 9.69
CA TYR A 97 32.01 23.87 9.58
C TYR A 97 32.81 22.66 9.11
N GLU A 98 33.81 22.86 8.24
CA GLU A 98 34.72 21.80 7.83
C GLU A 98 35.53 21.25 9.02
N GLU A 99 36.08 22.13 9.86
CA GLU A 99 36.82 21.74 11.05
C GLU A 99 35.94 21.05 12.10
N VAL A 100 34.74 21.60 12.35
CA VAL A 100 33.74 21.02 13.26
C VAL A 100 33.31 19.62 12.80
N LEU A 101 32.91 19.45 11.54
CA LEU A 101 32.47 18.16 11.02
C LEU A 101 33.61 17.14 11.03
N SER A 102 34.82 17.55 10.67
CA SER A 102 36.02 16.71 10.76
C SER A 102 36.30 16.25 12.19
N ALA A 103 36.19 17.14 13.17
CA ALA A 103 36.41 16.84 14.57
C ALA A 103 35.32 15.90 15.12
N LEU A 104 34.06 16.13 14.79
CA LEU A 104 32.96 15.26 15.21
C LEU A 104 33.06 13.85 14.59
N LEU A 105 33.47 13.73 13.33
CA LEU A 105 33.70 12.41 12.71
C LEU A 105 34.86 11.66 13.35
N LYS A 106 35.97 12.36 13.63
CA LYS A 106 37.09 11.79 14.37
C LYS A 106 36.70 11.43 15.81
N TYR A 107 35.80 12.19 16.43
CA TYR A 107 35.25 11.87 17.75
C TYR A 107 34.47 10.55 17.72
N LEU A 108 33.67 10.27 16.67
CA LEU A 108 33.09 8.92 16.50
C LEU A 108 34.12 7.83 16.26
N GLU A 109 35.19 8.12 15.51
CA GLU A 109 36.28 7.18 15.25
C GLU A 109 36.96 6.69 16.52
N ILE A 110 36.99 7.51 17.57
CA ILE A 110 37.59 7.15 18.86
C ILE A 110 36.78 6.05 19.55
N PHE A 111 35.46 6.07 19.44
CA PHE A 111 34.58 5.10 20.09
C PHE A 111 34.23 3.92 19.20
N LYS A 112 35.22 3.26 18.57
CA LYS A 112 34.97 2.10 17.67
C LYS A 112 34.15 0.98 18.31
N ASP A 113 34.18 0.88 19.64
CA ASP A 113 33.39 -0.09 20.39
C ASP A 113 31.91 0.37 20.50
N PRO A 114 30.95 -0.40 19.94
CA PRO A 114 29.52 -0.12 20.05
C PRO A 114 29.01 -0.08 21.50
N THR A 115 29.75 -0.65 22.45
CA THR A 115 29.36 -0.75 23.87
C THR A 115 29.84 0.42 24.74
N SER A 116 30.56 1.39 24.17
CA SER A 116 30.95 2.59 24.91
C SER A 116 29.73 3.39 25.39
N MET A 117 29.67 3.72 26.68
CA MET A 117 28.61 4.55 27.25
C MET A 117 28.58 5.98 26.66
N GLU A 118 29.68 6.45 26.08
CA GLU A 118 29.81 7.81 25.52
C GLU A 118 29.41 7.88 24.03
N ARG A 119 29.30 6.73 23.36
CA ARG A 119 29.00 6.64 21.92
C ARG A 119 27.58 7.13 21.56
N PRO A 120 26.52 6.82 22.31
CA PRO A 120 25.17 7.34 22.03
C PRO A 120 25.11 8.87 22.10
N GLU A 121 25.75 9.50 23.10
CA GLU A 121 25.81 10.96 23.22
C GLU A 121 26.54 11.60 22.04
N ALA A 122 27.63 10.97 21.58
CA ALA A 122 28.36 11.38 20.39
C ALA A 122 27.50 11.32 19.12
N LEU A 123 26.79 10.21 18.91
CA LEU A 123 25.89 10.01 17.76
C LEU A 123 24.70 10.98 17.80
N GLN A 124 24.10 11.19 18.97
CA GLN A 124 22.99 12.13 19.14
C GLN A 124 23.45 13.56 18.82
N SER A 125 24.60 13.96 19.33
CA SER A 125 25.16 15.28 19.05
C SER A 125 25.40 15.44 17.56
N LEU A 126 26.10 14.50 16.93
CA LEU A 126 26.33 14.51 15.48
C LEU A 126 25.03 14.58 14.67
N THR A 127 24.02 13.82 15.05
CA THR A 127 22.71 13.86 14.41
C THR A 127 22.13 15.27 14.43
N ARG A 128 22.14 15.94 15.59
CA ARG A 128 21.66 17.33 15.70
C ARG A 128 22.47 18.28 14.80
N HIS A 129 23.79 18.14 14.77
CA HIS A 129 24.65 18.99 13.94
C HIS A 129 24.39 18.77 12.44
N PHE A 130 24.31 17.51 12.02
CA PHE A 130 24.02 17.14 10.63
C PHE A 130 22.61 17.61 10.20
N GLN A 131 21.61 17.57 11.09
CA GLN A 131 20.26 18.06 10.78
C GLN A 131 20.26 19.54 10.37
N TYR A 132 21.05 20.40 11.00
CA TYR A 132 21.14 21.81 10.64
C TYR A 132 22.08 22.07 9.46
N LEU A 133 23.24 21.40 9.42
CA LEU A 133 24.29 21.65 8.43
C LEU A 133 23.96 21.06 7.05
N LEU A 134 23.22 19.95 7.03
CA LEU A 134 22.80 19.29 5.80
C LEU A 134 21.41 19.73 5.33
N GLU A 135 20.89 20.89 5.74
CA GLU A 135 19.72 21.44 5.03
C GLU A 135 20.17 21.93 3.63
N PRO A 136 19.46 21.62 2.52
CA PRO A 136 19.97 21.86 1.16
C PRO A 136 20.36 23.31 0.88
N GLN A 137 19.62 24.25 1.46
CA GLN A 137 19.86 25.68 1.30
C GLN A 137 21.16 26.13 1.99
N VAL A 138 21.41 25.60 3.18
CA VAL A 138 22.63 25.75 3.98
C VAL A 138 23.79 25.05 3.26
N ALA A 139 23.57 23.81 2.82
CA ALA A 139 24.57 23.00 2.15
C ALA A 139 25.08 23.58 0.82
N ASN A 140 24.19 24.23 0.05
CA ASN A 140 24.52 24.90 -1.20
C ASN A 140 25.44 26.12 -1.00
N VAL A 141 25.34 26.79 0.15
CA VAL A 141 26.19 27.94 0.48
C VAL A 141 27.62 27.47 0.71
N PHE A 142 27.82 26.36 1.43
CA PHE A 142 29.18 25.97 1.79
C PHE A 142 29.87 24.97 0.85
N LYS A 143 29.20 24.32 -0.12
CA LYS A 143 29.86 23.52 -1.19
C LYS A 143 30.72 22.29 -0.79
N PHE A 144 31.01 21.99 0.48
CA PHE A 144 31.91 20.88 0.88
C PHE A 144 31.23 19.66 1.57
N HIS A 145 29.91 19.67 1.79
CA HIS A 145 29.21 18.65 2.60
C HIS A 145 29.16 17.24 2.02
N LYS A 146 29.32 17.07 0.69
CA LYS A 146 29.27 15.74 0.03
C LYS A 146 30.36 14.81 0.58
N ARG A 147 31.59 15.31 0.72
CA ARG A 147 32.72 14.53 1.23
C ARG A 147 32.49 14.10 2.68
N PHE A 148 32.00 15.00 3.52
CA PHE A 148 31.73 14.71 4.93
C PHE A 148 30.54 13.77 5.14
N ALA A 149 29.46 13.96 4.39
CA ALA A 149 28.32 13.05 4.37
C ALA A 149 28.75 11.63 3.96
N ASN A 150 29.60 11.51 2.93
CA ASN A 150 30.14 10.22 2.50
C ASN A 150 31.07 9.61 3.55
N LEU A 151 31.97 10.40 4.17
CA LEU A 151 32.84 9.92 5.25
C LEU A 151 32.05 9.45 6.48
N ALA A 152 31.00 10.17 6.85
CA ALA A 152 30.08 9.81 7.93
C ALA A 152 29.33 8.51 7.62
N LEU A 153 28.77 8.42 6.40
CA LEU A 153 28.07 7.24 5.92
C LEU A 153 28.98 6.02 5.94
N ASP A 154 30.20 6.14 5.40
CA ASP A 154 31.23 5.10 5.41
C ASP A 154 31.55 4.63 6.83
N HIS A 155 31.70 5.57 7.77
CA HIS A 155 32.03 5.27 9.16
C HIS A 155 30.94 4.46 9.86
N ILE A 156 29.69 4.87 9.70
CA ILE A 156 28.57 4.21 10.38
C ILE A 156 28.28 2.85 9.74
N ILE A 157 28.35 2.76 8.40
CA ILE A 157 28.17 1.48 7.68
C ILE A 157 29.28 0.49 8.06
N LYS A 158 30.55 0.90 8.05
CA LYS A 158 31.68 0.01 8.41
C LYS A 158 31.66 -0.37 9.90
N GLY A 159 31.04 0.44 10.75
CA GLY A 159 30.88 0.16 12.18
C GLY A 159 29.79 -0.86 12.53
N ASN A 160 28.93 -1.26 11.58
CA ASN A 160 27.77 -2.15 11.80
C ASN A 160 26.89 -1.73 13.00
N ASP A 161 26.81 -0.43 13.28
CA ASP A 161 26.02 0.10 14.39
C ASP A 161 24.52 0.03 14.05
N SER A 162 23.73 -0.49 14.99
CA SER A 162 22.26 -0.62 14.90
C SER A 162 21.56 0.07 16.07
N SER A 163 22.24 0.99 16.77
CA SER A 163 21.61 1.86 17.76
C SER A 163 20.62 2.82 17.10
N GLU A 164 19.62 3.27 17.86
CA GLU A 164 18.63 4.24 17.39
C GLU A 164 19.30 5.55 16.93
N GLU A 165 20.33 6.01 17.64
CA GLU A 165 21.08 7.21 17.29
C GLU A 165 21.87 7.05 16.00
N ALA A 166 22.46 5.87 15.75
CA ALA A 166 23.14 5.58 14.49
C ALA A 166 22.15 5.55 13.31
N GLU A 167 20.97 4.95 13.52
CA GLU A 167 19.90 4.92 12.52
C GLU A 167 19.35 6.32 12.20
N LEU A 168 19.18 7.18 13.21
CA LEU A 168 18.76 8.57 13.07
C LEU A 168 19.81 9.42 12.33
N LEU A 169 21.09 9.21 12.62
CA LEU A 169 22.17 9.89 11.91
C LEU A 169 22.21 9.46 10.45
N LEU A 170 22.13 8.15 10.19
CA LEU A 170 22.09 7.59 8.83
C LEU A 170 20.92 8.15 8.04
N ILE A 171 19.70 8.12 8.57
CA ILE A 171 18.54 8.60 7.81
C ILE A 171 18.62 10.10 7.53
N THR A 172 19.22 10.89 8.43
CA THR A 172 19.48 12.33 8.22
C THR A 172 20.45 12.54 7.06
N ILE A 173 21.58 11.84 7.05
CA ILE A 173 22.58 11.90 5.98
C ILE A 173 21.97 11.47 4.64
N LEU A 174 21.26 10.34 4.63
CA LEU A 174 20.64 9.79 3.42
C LEU A 174 19.53 10.71 2.88
N THR A 175 18.74 11.33 3.77
CA THR A 175 17.75 12.35 3.37
C THR A 175 18.41 13.47 2.58
N TRP A 176 19.53 13.99 3.06
CA TRP A 176 20.27 15.03 2.36
C TRP A 176 20.86 14.55 1.03
N ILE A 177 21.52 13.39 1.00
CA ILE A 177 22.08 12.81 -0.24
C ILE A 177 20.98 12.67 -1.29
N CYS A 178 19.81 12.17 -0.89
CA CYS A 178 18.66 11.97 -1.78
C CYS A 178 18.04 13.28 -2.28
N ARG A 179 18.09 14.35 -1.47
CA ARG A 179 17.59 15.69 -1.81
C ARG A 179 18.54 16.46 -2.74
N THR A 180 19.84 16.41 -2.48
CA THR A 180 20.86 17.17 -3.22
C THR A 180 21.36 16.45 -4.46
N ARG A 181 21.13 15.13 -4.55
CA ARG A 181 21.37 14.30 -5.73
C ARG A 181 22.79 14.44 -6.29
N CYS A 182 23.73 14.41 -5.36
CA CYS A 182 25.17 14.41 -5.58
C CYS A 182 25.74 12.99 -5.71
N LEU A 183 25.01 12.00 -6.25
CA LEU A 183 25.64 10.74 -6.65
C LEU A 183 25.88 10.84 -8.15
N ASP A 184 27.15 11.05 -8.51
CA ASP A 184 27.56 11.16 -9.90
C ASP A 184 27.28 9.82 -10.58
N GLU A 185 26.66 9.88 -11.77
CA GLU A 185 26.31 8.69 -12.55
C GLU A 185 27.60 7.89 -12.85
N GLY A 186 27.77 6.70 -12.25
CA GLY A 186 28.88 5.80 -12.62
C GLY A 186 29.49 4.88 -11.55
N SER A 187 29.13 4.98 -10.27
CA SER A 187 29.67 4.12 -9.19
C SER A 187 28.55 3.36 -8.47
N GLY A 188 28.85 2.19 -7.89
CA GLY A 188 27.92 1.34 -7.12
C GLY A 188 27.29 1.99 -5.87
N ASP A 189 27.32 3.32 -5.77
CA ASP A 189 26.77 4.14 -4.70
C ASP A 189 25.23 4.06 -4.68
N SER A 190 24.59 3.86 -5.84
CA SER A 190 23.14 3.63 -5.94
C SER A 190 22.74 2.34 -5.22
N GLU A 191 23.49 1.25 -5.40
CA GLU A 191 23.23 -0.04 -4.75
C GLU A 191 23.42 0.07 -3.24
N GLN A 192 24.54 0.64 -2.79
CA GLN A 192 24.80 0.86 -1.36
C GLN A 192 23.75 1.77 -0.70
N LEU A 193 23.29 2.82 -1.39
CA LEU A 193 22.22 3.69 -0.93
C LEU A 193 20.92 2.90 -0.73
N ILE A 194 20.52 2.13 -1.74
CA ILE A 194 19.28 1.34 -1.72
C ILE A 194 19.34 0.27 -0.63
N ASP A 195 20.46 -0.44 -0.49
CA ASP A 195 20.67 -1.45 0.55
C ASP A 195 20.62 -0.83 1.95
N THR A 196 21.24 0.35 2.13
CA THR A 196 21.21 1.03 3.43
C THR A 196 19.79 1.48 3.79
N LEU A 197 19.04 2.03 2.83
CA LEU A 197 17.64 2.41 3.03
C LEU A 197 16.75 1.19 3.27
N TRP A 198 17.00 0.07 2.59
CA TRP A 198 16.30 -1.20 2.79
C TRP A 198 16.54 -1.78 4.19
N ARG A 199 17.76 -1.65 4.72
CA ARG A 199 18.08 -2.01 6.10
C ARG A 199 17.35 -1.11 7.10
N LEU A 200 17.43 0.22 6.93
CA LEU A 200 16.80 1.19 7.85
C LEU A 200 15.28 1.12 7.84
N GLN A 201 14.68 0.68 6.74
CA GLN A 201 13.24 0.41 6.68
C GLN A 201 12.79 -0.64 7.72
N ALA A 202 13.66 -1.58 8.07
CA ALA A 202 13.40 -2.60 9.08
C ALA A 202 13.67 -2.12 10.52
N SER A 203 14.00 -0.84 10.71
CA SER A 203 14.20 -0.25 12.03
C SER A 203 12.96 -0.41 12.92
N LYS A 204 13.19 -0.60 14.22
CA LYS A 204 12.15 -0.56 15.26
C LYS A 204 11.66 0.86 15.53
N ASN A 205 12.41 1.90 15.17
CA ASN A 205 11.97 3.28 15.24
C ASN A 205 11.05 3.57 14.05
N GLU A 206 9.77 3.85 14.33
CA GLU A 206 8.76 4.07 13.29
C GLU A 206 9.10 5.25 12.36
N SER A 207 9.63 6.34 12.91
CA SER A 207 10.03 7.52 12.12
C SER A 207 11.20 7.22 11.18
N VAL A 208 12.19 6.45 11.63
CA VAL A 208 13.30 5.99 10.77
C VAL A 208 12.76 5.06 9.68
N SER A 209 11.95 4.06 10.05
CA SER A 209 11.35 3.08 9.15
C SER A 209 10.52 3.76 8.04
N GLU A 210 9.68 4.73 8.41
CA GLU A 210 8.85 5.50 7.48
C GLU A 210 9.70 6.38 6.55
N ASN A 211 10.62 7.17 7.10
CA ASN A 211 11.49 8.03 6.30
C ASN A 211 12.34 7.21 5.32
N ALA A 212 12.88 6.07 5.77
CA ALA A 212 13.65 5.17 4.92
C ALA A 212 12.81 4.62 3.78
N SER A 213 11.56 4.20 4.06
CA SER A 213 10.63 3.72 3.04
C SER A 213 10.31 4.78 1.98
N ILE A 214 10.06 6.03 2.41
CA ILE A 214 9.77 7.15 1.51
C ILE A 214 10.98 7.47 0.63
N LEU A 215 12.18 7.54 1.20
CA LEU A 215 13.41 7.80 0.45
C LEU A 215 13.72 6.65 -0.50
N LEU A 216 13.55 5.40 -0.07
CA LEU A 216 13.76 4.21 -0.89
C LEU A 216 12.87 4.28 -2.13
N LEU A 217 11.56 4.44 -1.95
CA LEU A 217 10.60 4.53 -3.06
C LEU A 217 10.93 5.68 -4.02
N LYS A 218 11.26 6.87 -3.49
CA LYS A 218 11.65 8.02 -4.32
C LYS A 218 12.88 7.73 -5.17
N ASN A 219 13.84 6.98 -4.66
CA ASN A 219 15.08 6.67 -5.39
C ASN A 219 14.91 5.47 -6.33
N LEU A 220 14.15 4.43 -5.95
CA LEU A 220 13.82 3.33 -6.87
C LEU A 220 13.13 3.86 -8.13
N VAL A 221 12.11 4.72 -8.01
CA VAL A 221 11.42 5.36 -9.16
C VAL A 221 12.36 6.18 -10.04
N LYS A 222 13.41 6.73 -9.45
CA LYS A 222 14.44 7.48 -10.17
C LYS A 222 15.39 6.55 -10.93
N LEU A 223 15.73 5.40 -10.33
CA LEU A 223 16.62 4.38 -10.88
C LEU A 223 15.96 3.57 -11.99
N THR A 224 14.65 3.33 -11.95
CA THR A 224 13.89 2.61 -13.00
C THR A 224 13.89 3.30 -14.38
N LYS A 225 14.49 4.49 -14.48
CA LYS A 225 14.69 5.23 -15.73
C LYS A 225 16.15 5.29 -16.18
N ARG A 226 17.09 4.82 -15.35
CA ARG A 226 18.54 5.05 -15.50
C ARG A 226 19.37 3.77 -15.35
N GLU A 227 19.02 2.90 -14.41
CA GLU A 227 19.81 1.73 -13.99
C GLU A 227 18.89 0.53 -13.66
N ASP A 228 18.33 -0.10 -14.69
CA ASP A 228 17.36 -1.21 -14.53
C ASP A 228 17.96 -2.43 -13.82
N SER A 229 19.27 -2.67 -13.94
CA SER A 229 19.97 -3.78 -13.26
C SER A 229 19.95 -3.66 -11.74
N THR A 230 20.14 -2.44 -11.21
CA THR A 230 20.12 -2.16 -9.76
C THR A 230 18.72 -2.41 -9.19
N VAL A 231 17.69 -1.98 -9.92
CA VAL A 231 16.29 -2.23 -9.54
C VAL A 231 16.01 -3.73 -9.54
N HIS A 232 16.49 -4.46 -10.55
CA HIS A 232 16.30 -5.91 -10.63
C HIS A 232 16.92 -6.64 -9.44
N ALA A 233 18.19 -6.35 -9.12
CA ALA A 233 18.89 -6.92 -7.96
C ALA A 233 18.16 -6.60 -6.65
N PHE A 234 17.67 -5.37 -6.50
CA PHE A 234 16.87 -4.98 -5.35
C PHE A 234 15.60 -5.84 -5.22
N VAL A 235 14.86 -6.07 -6.31
CA VAL A 235 13.63 -6.88 -6.25
C VAL A 235 13.91 -8.34 -5.89
N GLU A 236 14.97 -8.93 -6.44
CA GLU A 236 15.36 -10.30 -6.10
C GLU A 236 15.69 -10.43 -4.61
N ASN A 237 16.52 -9.52 -4.09
CA ASN A 237 16.87 -9.45 -2.67
C ASN A 237 15.63 -9.19 -1.80
N ALA A 238 14.74 -8.29 -2.22
CA ALA A 238 13.51 -7.98 -1.49
C ALA A 238 12.59 -9.21 -1.39
N VAL A 239 12.46 -9.98 -2.47
CA VAL A 239 11.66 -11.21 -2.51
C VAL A 239 12.21 -12.27 -1.56
N GLU A 240 13.51 -12.51 -1.57
CA GLU A 240 14.15 -13.47 -0.65
C GLU A 240 13.93 -13.07 0.81
N ASN A 241 14.11 -11.79 1.11
CA ASN A 241 13.86 -11.23 2.43
C ASN A 241 12.40 -11.40 2.86
N ILE A 242 11.43 -11.04 2.01
CA ILE A 242 10.00 -11.18 2.34
C ILE A 242 9.66 -12.64 2.65
N LYS A 243 10.14 -13.61 1.85
CA LYS A 243 9.89 -15.04 2.12
C LYS A 243 10.39 -15.47 3.49
N ARG A 244 11.57 -14.99 3.90
CA ARG A 244 12.10 -15.23 5.24
C ARG A 244 11.25 -14.55 6.31
N ASP A 245 10.86 -13.30 6.08
CA ASP A 245 10.14 -12.50 7.08
C ASP A 245 8.71 -13.00 7.29
N VAL A 246 8.04 -13.55 6.27
CA VAL A 246 6.70 -14.17 6.41
C VAL A 246 6.67 -15.23 7.52
N LEU A 247 7.80 -15.93 7.74
CA LEU A 247 7.94 -16.96 8.78
C LEU A 247 8.34 -16.42 10.15
N HIS A 248 8.91 -15.21 10.24
CA HIS A 248 9.59 -14.72 11.44
C HIS A 248 9.08 -13.37 11.95
N ASP A 249 8.66 -12.47 11.05
CA ASP A 249 8.14 -11.13 11.33
C ASP A 249 7.14 -10.71 10.25
N LYS A 250 5.85 -11.02 10.48
CA LYS A 250 4.77 -10.73 9.53
C LYS A 250 4.54 -9.23 9.31
N GLN A 251 4.82 -8.39 10.31
CA GLN A 251 4.67 -6.94 10.19
C GLN A 251 5.77 -6.36 9.30
N LEU A 252 7.01 -6.82 9.46
CA LEU A 252 8.11 -6.43 8.57
C LEU A 252 7.85 -6.93 7.14
N ALA A 253 7.41 -8.17 6.98
CA ALA A 253 7.02 -8.73 5.68
C ALA A 253 5.95 -7.86 5.01
N PHE A 254 4.90 -7.48 5.75
CA PHE A 254 3.85 -6.59 5.26
C PHE A 254 4.40 -5.25 4.74
N LYS A 255 5.22 -4.55 5.54
CA LYS A 255 5.84 -3.28 5.11
C LYS A 255 6.69 -3.45 3.84
N ARG A 256 7.43 -4.55 3.73
CA ARG A 256 8.26 -4.86 2.55
C ARG A 256 7.43 -5.18 1.31
N VAL A 257 6.30 -5.88 1.46
CA VAL A 257 5.34 -6.10 0.38
C VAL A 257 4.74 -4.76 -0.09
N GLN A 258 4.38 -3.85 0.82
CA GLN A 258 3.87 -2.52 0.46
C GLN A 258 4.85 -1.74 -0.42
N ILE A 259 6.16 -1.84 -0.15
CA ILE A 259 7.19 -1.18 -0.96
C ILE A 259 7.18 -1.74 -2.39
N LEU A 260 7.09 -3.06 -2.56
CA LEU A 260 6.98 -3.68 -3.89
C LEU A 260 5.69 -3.28 -4.61
N VAL A 261 4.54 -3.23 -3.89
CA VAL A 261 3.26 -2.78 -4.44
C VAL A 261 3.37 -1.37 -5.01
N VAL A 262 3.89 -0.43 -4.21
CA VAL A 262 4.03 0.98 -4.63
C VAL A 262 5.02 1.10 -5.78
N MET A 263 6.15 0.39 -5.72
CA MET A 263 7.14 0.37 -6.78
C MET A 263 6.55 -0.13 -8.11
N PHE A 264 5.80 -1.24 -8.12
CA PHE A 264 5.17 -1.75 -9.35
C PHE A 264 4.07 -0.84 -9.88
N LYS A 265 3.25 -0.25 -9.01
CA LYS A 265 2.25 0.76 -9.41
C LYS A 265 2.90 1.95 -10.10
N MET A 266 4.00 2.47 -9.57
CA MET A 266 4.76 3.56 -10.19
C MET A 266 5.49 3.11 -11.46
N GLY A 267 5.90 1.84 -11.50
CA GLY A 267 6.59 1.18 -12.60
C GLY A 267 5.81 1.07 -13.91
N SER A 268 4.49 0.97 -13.84
CA SER A 268 3.60 0.95 -15.02
C SER A 268 3.80 2.13 -15.98
N THR A 269 4.41 3.23 -15.51
CA THR A 269 4.70 4.44 -16.29
C THR A 269 6.10 4.45 -16.93
N SER A 270 6.98 3.51 -16.57
CA SER A 270 8.38 3.46 -17.01
C SER A 270 8.68 2.13 -17.71
N GLN A 271 9.14 2.20 -18.97
CA GLN A 271 9.38 1.03 -19.83
C GLN A 271 10.47 0.05 -19.30
N GLY A 272 11.24 0.40 -18.26
CA GLY A 272 12.40 -0.38 -17.77
C GLY A 272 12.08 -1.52 -16.80
N ILE A 273 10.92 -1.55 -16.14
CA ILE A 273 10.60 -2.57 -15.11
C ILE A 273 10.08 -3.89 -15.72
N GLY A 274 9.88 -3.92 -17.04
CA GLY A 274 9.13 -4.97 -17.75
C GLY A 274 9.69 -6.41 -17.70
N TYR A 275 10.87 -6.63 -17.11
CA TYR A 275 11.54 -7.95 -17.10
C TYR A 275 11.85 -8.51 -15.71
N ILE A 276 11.14 -8.08 -14.66
CA ILE A 276 11.24 -8.75 -13.36
C ILE A 276 10.60 -10.14 -13.47
N TYR A 277 11.37 -11.20 -13.16
CA TYR A 277 10.97 -12.59 -13.34
C TYR A 277 9.66 -12.93 -12.61
N PRO A 278 8.58 -13.27 -13.35
CA PRO A 278 7.29 -13.59 -12.75
C PRO A 278 7.33 -14.69 -11.68
N ARG A 279 8.22 -15.68 -11.87
CA ARG A 279 8.40 -16.79 -10.93
C ARG A 279 8.73 -16.33 -9.51
N THR A 280 9.54 -15.28 -9.40
CA THR A 280 10.07 -14.80 -8.12
C THR A 280 8.95 -14.12 -7.32
N ILE A 281 8.19 -13.22 -7.95
CA ILE A 281 7.04 -12.53 -7.36
C ILE A 281 5.92 -13.51 -6.98
N TRP A 282 5.59 -14.47 -7.85
CA TRP A 282 4.57 -15.47 -7.53
C TRP A 282 4.98 -16.39 -6.38
N GLY A 283 6.27 -16.71 -6.28
CA GLY A 283 6.79 -17.47 -5.14
C GLY A 283 6.56 -16.77 -3.80
N VAL A 284 6.61 -15.42 -3.76
CA VAL A 284 6.30 -14.64 -2.55
C VAL A 284 4.83 -14.71 -2.21
N ILE A 285 3.96 -14.45 -3.19
CA ILE A 285 2.51 -14.40 -2.97
C ILE A 285 2.01 -15.78 -2.51
N LYS A 286 2.47 -16.85 -3.14
CA LYS A 286 2.17 -18.23 -2.71
C LYS A 286 2.66 -18.50 -1.28
N ALA A 287 3.87 -18.06 -0.93
CA ALA A 287 4.40 -18.22 0.42
C ALA A 287 3.53 -17.46 1.44
N ILE A 288 3.16 -16.21 1.17
CA ILE A 288 2.31 -15.41 2.07
C ILE A 288 0.97 -16.12 2.31
N ILE A 289 0.29 -16.56 1.25
CA ILE A 289 -1.03 -17.19 1.36
C ILE A 289 -0.93 -18.54 2.09
N LYS A 290 0.11 -19.33 1.80
CA LYS A 290 0.32 -20.63 2.45
C LYS A 290 0.63 -20.52 3.94
N GLU A 291 1.47 -19.56 4.33
CA GLU A 291 1.99 -19.43 5.71
C GLU A 291 1.09 -18.57 6.61
N THR A 292 0.02 -17.97 6.04
CA THR A 292 -0.94 -17.15 6.78
C THR A 292 -2.26 -17.90 6.91
N THR A 293 -2.26 -19.01 7.65
CA THR A 293 -3.49 -19.72 8.02
C THR A 293 -4.09 -19.21 9.33
N GLU A 294 -5.40 -18.98 9.24
CA GLU A 294 -6.45 -18.78 10.26
C GLU A 294 -6.33 -17.71 11.36
N ASP A 295 -5.15 -17.32 11.89
CA ASP A 295 -5.21 -16.69 13.22
C ASP A 295 -4.42 -15.42 13.57
N ASN A 296 -3.66 -14.70 12.70
CA ASN A 296 -3.02 -13.47 13.23
C ASN A 296 -2.57 -12.33 12.31
N TYR A 297 -2.77 -12.34 10.99
CA TYR A 297 -2.40 -11.16 10.19
C TYR A 297 -3.10 -11.07 8.82
N ASN A 298 -4.39 -10.73 8.81
CA ASN A 298 -5.18 -10.66 7.57
C ASN A 298 -4.65 -9.62 6.56
N GLU A 299 -3.92 -8.62 7.04
CA GLU A 299 -3.44 -7.50 6.23
C GLU A 299 -2.37 -7.91 5.22
N ILE A 300 -1.50 -8.88 5.53
CA ILE A 300 -0.44 -9.31 4.60
C ILE A 300 -1.01 -10.11 3.41
N VAL A 301 -2.09 -10.86 3.61
CA VAL A 301 -2.78 -11.57 2.52
C VAL A 301 -3.42 -10.57 1.57
N ARG A 302 -4.10 -9.54 2.10
CA ARG A 302 -4.63 -8.42 1.29
C ARG A 302 -3.53 -7.73 0.51
N GLU A 303 -2.41 -7.44 1.16
CA GLU A 303 -1.30 -6.77 0.49
C GLU A 303 -0.62 -7.67 -0.57
N ALA A 304 -0.64 -9.00 -0.38
CA ALA A 304 -0.20 -9.94 -1.42
C ALA A 304 -1.13 -9.95 -2.64
N LEU A 305 -2.45 -9.80 -2.44
CA LEU A 305 -3.41 -9.60 -3.53
C LEU A 305 -3.17 -8.24 -4.23
N HIS A 306 -2.92 -7.17 -3.48
CA HIS A 306 -2.50 -5.89 -4.06
C HIS A 306 -1.20 -5.99 -4.84
N LEU A 307 -0.24 -6.80 -4.38
CA LEU A 307 1.01 -7.07 -5.08
C LEU A 307 0.76 -7.80 -6.40
N MET A 308 -0.13 -8.80 -6.38
CA MET A 308 -0.56 -9.50 -7.59
C MET A 308 -1.16 -8.52 -8.60
N VAL A 309 -2.10 -7.67 -8.19
CA VAL A 309 -2.74 -6.67 -9.06
C VAL A 309 -1.73 -5.64 -9.58
N ALA A 310 -0.83 -5.14 -8.72
CA ALA A 310 0.19 -4.17 -9.10
C ALA A 310 1.17 -4.76 -10.12
N TYR A 311 1.57 -6.02 -9.95
CA TYR A 311 2.45 -6.71 -10.89
C TYR A 311 1.73 -7.00 -12.22
N CYS A 312 0.49 -7.51 -12.18
CA CYS A 312 -0.33 -7.80 -13.36
C CYS A 312 -0.63 -6.55 -14.20
N SER A 313 -0.81 -5.38 -13.57
CA SER A 313 -1.03 -4.13 -14.30
C SER A 313 0.24 -3.57 -14.94
N MET A 314 1.41 -3.99 -14.47
CA MET A 314 2.71 -3.59 -15.02
C MET A 314 3.14 -4.47 -16.20
N ILE A 315 2.95 -5.79 -16.10
CA ILE A 315 3.29 -6.72 -17.17
C ILE A 315 2.17 -6.69 -18.22
N GLY A 316 2.49 -6.36 -19.47
CA GLY A 316 1.46 -6.24 -20.52
C GLY A 316 0.61 -7.53 -20.70
N PRO A 317 -0.54 -7.44 -21.39
CA PRO A 317 -1.49 -8.55 -21.52
C PRO A 317 -0.86 -9.87 -22.01
N ASP A 318 0.12 -9.80 -22.92
CA ASP A 318 0.78 -10.98 -23.50
C ASP A 318 1.53 -11.80 -22.44
N VAL A 319 2.23 -11.12 -21.52
CA VAL A 319 2.96 -11.80 -20.42
C VAL A 319 1.98 -12.29 -19.37
N LEU A 320 0.93 -11.51 -19.10
CA LEU A 320 -0.12 -11.87 -18.14
C LEU A 320 -0.78 -13.21 -18.49
N VAL A 321 -1.02 -13.50 -19.77
CA VAL A 321 -1.57 -14.78 -20.24
C VAL A 321 -0.72 -15.98 -19.79
N CYS A 322 0.61 -15.87 -19.78
CA CYS A 322 1.49 -16.94 -19.30
C CYS A 322 1.40 -17.19 -17.78
N LEU A 323 0.83 -16.25 -17.02
CA LEU A 323 0.75 -16.30 -15.56
C LEU A 323 -0.64 -16.65 -15.05
N VAL A 324 -1.61 -16.71 -15.94
CA VAL A 324 -2.98 -17.12 -15.66
C VAL A 324 -3.06 -18.43 -14.85
N PRO A 325 -2.26 -19.49 -15.10
CA PRO A 325 -2.28 -20.69 -14.24
C PRO A 325 -1.91 -20.40 -12.79
N ASN A 326 -0.94 -19.51 -12.54
CA ASN A 326 -0.51 -19.15 -11.19
C ASN A 326 -1.57 -18.30 -10.47
N ILE A 327 -2.19 -17.37 -11.20
CA ILE A 327 -3.29 -16.53 -10.70
C ILE A 327 -4.46 -17.44 -10.32
N SER A 328 -4.80 -18.39 -11.20
CA SER A 328 -5.87 -19.37 -10.98
C SER A 328 -5.62 -20.21 -9.73
N GLU A 329 -4.42 -20.77 -9.57
CA GLU A 329 -4.04 -21.54 -8.38
C GLU A 329 -4.15 -20.73 -7.08
N ILE A 330 -3.69 -19.47 -7.09
CA ILE A 330 -3.80 -18.58 -5.92
C ILE A 330 -5.27 -18.32 -5.57
N LEU A 331 -6.05 -17.91 -6.57
CA LEU A 331 -7.46 -17.57 -6.37
C LEU A 331 -8.25 -18.79 -5.92
N ASN A 332 -8.06 -19.96 -6.53
CA ASN A 332 -8.81 -21.13 -6.12
C ASN A 332 -8.30 -21.80 -4.84
N ASN A 333 -7.08 -21.52 -4.36
CA ASN A 333 -6.73 -21.78 -2.96
C ASN A 333 -7.56 -20.91 -2.00
N LEU A 334 -7.66 -19.60 -2.27
CA LEU A 334 -8.42 -18.67 -1.42
C LEU A 334 -9.93 -18.96 -1.43
N THR A 335 -10.48 -19.37 -2.56
CA THR A 335 -11.92 -19.69 -2.67
C THR A 335 -12.27 -21.12 -2.29
N SER A 336 -11.28 -22.00 -2.11
CA SER A 336 -11.51 -23.39 -1.66
C SER A 336 -11.70 -23.53 -0.16
N ASP A 337 -11.19 -22.57 0.62
CA ASP A 337 -11.31 -22.52 2.07
C ASP A 337 -12.43 -21.55 2.45
N ASP A 338 -13.46 -22.07 3.12
CA ASP A 338 -14.65 -21.31 3.51
C ASP A 338 -14.33 -20.08 4.36
N LYS A 339 -13.35 -20.19 5.27
CA LYS A 339 -12.97 -19.09 6.17
C LYS A 339 -12.20 -18.02 5.42
N LEU A 340 -11.28 -18.41 4.53
CA LEU A 340 -10.52 -17.47 3.72
C LEU A 340 -11.44 -16.74 2.73
N LEU A 341 -12.39 -17.47 2.11
CA LEU A 341 -13.39 -16.88 1.25
C LEU A 341 -14.18 -15.79 2.00
N ASP A 342 -14.72 -16.11 3.18
CA ASP A 342 -15.49 -15.14 3.98
C ASP A 342 -14.66 -13.90 4.38
N LEU A 343 -13.37 -14.08 4.71
CA LEU A 343 -12.49 -12.98 5.13
C LEU A 343 -12.04 -12.07 3.98
N TYR A 344 -11.86 -12.62 2.78
CA TYR A 344 -11.23 -11.94 1.65
C TYR A 344 -12.14 -11.78 0.43
N THR A 345 -13.45 -12.02 0.53
CA THR A 345 -14.39 -11.95 -0.60
C THR A 345 -14.22 -10.68 -1.43
N ASN A 346 -14.21 -9.51 -0.78
CA ASN A 346 -14.09 -8.24 -1.49
C ASN A 346 -12.71 -8.08 -2.15
N ASP A 347 -11.64 -8.47 -1.45
CA ASP A 347 -10.27 -8.41 -1.97
C ASP A 347 -10.08 -9.34 -3.18
N ILE A 348 -10.68 -10.54 -3.14
CA ILE A 348 -10.72 -11.52 -4.25
C ILE A 348 -11.50 -10.93 -5.43
N VAL A 349 -12.67 -10.37 -5.18
CA VAL A 349 -13.51 -9.72 -6.20
C VAL A 349 -12.76 -8.58 -6.89
N ASP A 350 -12.20 -7.65 -6.13
CA ASP A 350 -11.46 -6.51 -6.67
C ASP A 350 -10.23 -6.96 -7.47
N THR A 351 -9.59 -8.05 -7.04
CA THR A 351 -8.47 -8.67 -7.73
C THR A 351 -8.90 -9.28 -9.08
N ILE A 352 -9.99 -10.05 -9.10
CA ILE A 352 -10.54 -10.64 -10.33
C ILE A 352 -10.94 -9.54 -11.30
N ASP A 353 -11.65 -8.51 -10.83
CA ASP A 353 -12.10 -7.39 -11.66
C ASP A 353 -10.92 -6.65 -12.29
N THR A 354 -9.91 -6.34 -11.47
CA THR A 354 -8.76 -5.57 -11.94
C THR A 354 -7.91 -6.37 -12.91
N ILE A 355 -7.66 -7.66 -12.64
CA ILE A 355 -6.89 -8.51 -13.57
C ILE A 355 -7.72 -8.82 -14.81
N GLY A 356 -9.02 -9.05 -14.68
CA GLY A 356 -9.95 -9.30 -15.79
C GLY A 356 -10.01 -8.15 -16.79
N TYR A 357 -9.82 -6.91 -16.33
CA TYR A 357 -9.66 -5.75 -17.22
C TYR A 357 -8.44 -5.89 -18.16
N TYR A 358 -7.31 -6.41 -17.66
CA TYR A 358 -6.09 -6.62 -18.45
C TYR A 358 -6.07 -7.98 -19.18
N CYS A 359 -6.79 -8.97 -18.68
CA CYS A 359 -6.93 -10.30 -19.25
C CYS A 359 -8.42 -10.70 -19.34
N PRO A 360 -9.13 -10.27 -20.41
CA PRO A 360 -10.56 -10.54 -20.55
C PRO A 360 -10.92 -12.04 -20.58
N ASN A 361 -9.97 -12.90 -20.94
CA ASN A 361 -10.14 -14.35 -20.98
C ASN A 361 -9.76 -15.05 -19.66
N LEU A 362 -9.50 -14.31 -18.57
CA LEU A 362 -9.18 -14.89 -17.27
C LEU A 362 -10.24 -15.91 -16.82
N TYR A 363 -11.52 -15.65 -17.12
CA TYR A 363 -12.63 -16.55 -16.79
C TYR A 363 -12.43 -17.97 -17.32
N VAL A 364 -11.85 -18.13 -18.52
CA VAL A 364 -11.63 -19.44 -19.15
C VAL A 364 -10.68 -20.29 -18.30
N ALA A 365 -9.63 -19.69 -17.76
CA ALA A 365 -8.69 -20.43 -16.92
C ALA A 365 -9.15 -20.59 -15.47
N MET A 366 -10.19 -19.85 -15.08
CA MET A 366 -10.85 -19.96 -13.78
C MET A 366 -12.01 -20.95 -13.80
N GLU A 367 -12.35 -21.56 -14.94
CA GLU A 367 -13.45 -22.52 -15.13
C GLU A 367 -13.46 -23.65 -14.07
N PRO A 368 -12.33 -24.31 -13.71
CA PRO A 368 -12.35 -25.32 -12.64
C PRO A 368 -12.78 -24.77 -11.27
N SER A 369 -12.44 -23.51 -10.99
CA SER A 369 -12.86 -22.82 -9.76
C SER A 369 -14.34 -22.47 -9.81
N PHE A 370 -14.81 -22.04 -10.97
CA PHE A 370 -16.20 -21.68 -11.20
C PHE A 370 -17.13 -22.86 -10.90
N ASP A 371 -16.81 -24.06 -11.40
CA ASP A 371 -17.59 -25.28 -11.14
C ASP A 371 -17.64 -25.62 -9.65
N LYS A 372 -16.49 -25.53 -8.96
CA LYS A 372 -16.40 -25.78 -7.52
C LYS A 372 -17.22 -24.77 -6.70
N LEU A 373 -17.16 -23.49 -7.06
CA LEU A 373 -17.93 -22.45 -6.39
C LEU A 373 -19.44 -22.61 -6.62
N LEU A 374 -19.83 -23.02 -7.83
CA LEU A 374 -21.21 -23.37 -8.15
C LEU A 374 -21.70 -24.56 -7.31
N GLU A 375 -20.88 -25.60 -7.18
CA GLU A 375 -21.20 -26.77 -6.37
C GLU A 375 -21.37 -26.38 -4.89
N GLN A 376 -20.45 -25.58 -4.34
CA GLN A 376 -20.56 -25.06 -2.97
C GLN A 376 -21.84 -24.23 -2.77
N ALA A 377 -22.17 -23.34 -3.71
CA ALA A 377 -23.40 -22.54 -3.64
C ALA A 377 -24.65 -23.44 -3.70
N LYS A 378 -24.68 -24.43 -4.60
CA LYS A 378 -25.78 -25.39 -4.72
C LYS A 378 -25.95 -26.26 -3.47
N ASN A 379 -24.85 -26.64 -2.83
CA ASN A 379 -24.90 -27.42 -1.58
C ASN A 379 -25.54 -26.61 -0.44
N ILE A 380 -25.21 -25.32 -0.30
CA ILE A 380 -25.86 -24.44 0.70
C ILE A 380 -27.36 -24.31 0.42
N LEU A 381 -27.74 -24.16 -0.86
CA LEU A 381 -29.13 -24.06 -1.28
C LEU A 381 -29.93 -25.33 -0.98
N GLN A 382 -29.34 -26.51 -1.17
CA GLN A 382 -29.99 -27.80 -0.87
C GLN A 382 -30.21 -28.01 0.62
N ILE A 383 -29.26 -27.61 1.47
CA ILE A 383 -29.40 -27.68 2.93
C ILE A 383 -30.57 -26.81 3.41
N ASN A 384 -30.79 -25.67 2.76
CA ASN A 384 -31.78 -24.66 3.15
C ASN A 384 -33.01 -24.64 2.21
N GLU A 385 -33.35 -25.77 1.59
CA GLU A 385 -34.45 -25.83 0.60
C GLU A 385 -35.80 -25.54 1.27
N ASP A 386 -36.06 -26.14 2.44
CA ASP A 386 -37.32 -26.04 3.20
C ASP A 386 -37.15 -25.60 4.68
N GLU A 387 -35.94 -25.24 5.12
CA GLU A 387 -35.68 -24.85 6.53
C GLU A 387 -36.18 -23.43 6.84
N GLU A 388 -37.10 -23.27 7.81
CA GLU A 388 -37.51 -21.95 8.34
C GLU A 388 -36.36 -21.24 9.07
N ASP A 389 -35.48 -22.01 9.72
CA ASP A 389 -34.34 -21.56 10.54
C ASP A 389 -33.03 -21.48 9.74
N VAL A 390 -33.03 -20.63 8.72
CA VAL A 390 -31.83 -20.35 7.91
C VAL A 390 -30.71 -19.74 8.78
N LYS A 391 -29.54 -20.39 8.82
CA LYS A 391 -28.38 -19.90 9.60
C LYS A 391 -27.80 -18.63 8.98
N LYS A 392 -27.46 -17.64 9.83
CA LYS A 392 -26.83 -16.38 9.40
C LYS A 392 -25.50 -16.58 8.67
N GLY A 393 -24.72 -17.59 9.06
CA GLY A 393 -23.46 -17.95 8.40
C GLY A 393 -23.66 -18.36 6.93
N ASP A 394 -24.67 -19.20 6.67
CA ASP A 394 -24.98 -19.69 5.33
C ASP A 394 -25.44 -18.57 4.40
N ILE A 395 -26.16 -17.56 4.92
CA ILE A 395 -26.54 -16.35 4.17
C ILE A 395 -25.30 -15.58 3.71
N SER A 396 -24.37 -15.32 4.64
CA SER A 396 -23.14 -14.57 4.36
C SER A 396 -22.28 -15.29 3.33
N LYS A 397 -22.12 -16.61 3.51
CA LYS A 397 -21.33 -17.45 2.63
C LYS A 397 -21.93 -17.56 1.23
N LEU A 398 -23.24 -17.75 1.11
CA LEU A 398 -23.92 -17.77 -0.19
C LEU A 398 -23.80 -16.42 -0.91
N GLN A 399 -23.93 -15.31 -0.18
CA GLN A 399 -23.72 -13.97 -0.74
C GLN A 399 -22.28 -13.80 -1.27
N ALA A 400 -21.27 -14.24 -0.51
CA ALA A 400 -19.87 -14.21 -0.91
C ALA A 400 -19.64 -15.01 -2.20
N LEU A 401 -20.14 -16.25 -2.25
CA LEU A 401 -20.03 -17.12 -3.42
C LEU A 401 -20.66 -16.49 -4.67
N ILE A 402 -21.88 -15.95 -4.57
CA ILE A 402 -22.54 -15.27 -5.70
C ILE A 402 -21.71 -14.09 -6.20
N ASN A 403 -21.11 -13.31 -5.29
CA ASN A 403 -20.28 -12.16 -5.65
C ASN A 403 -18.98 -12.54 -6.36
N VAL A 404 -18.39 -13.70 -6.07
CA VAL A 404 -17.22 -14.20 -6.81
C VAL A 404 -17.66 -14.81 -8.14
N ILE A 405 -18.71 -15.64 -8.15
CA ILE A 405 -19.24 -16.32 -9.34
C ILE A 405 -19.58 -15.33 -10.46
N ARG A 406 -20.20 -14.19 -10.13
CA ARG A 406 -20.59 -13.19 -11.13
C ARG A 406 -19.38 -12.62 -11.91
N HIS A 407 -18.18 -12.69 -11.34
CA HIS A 407 -16.96 -12.13 -11.95
C HIS A 407 -16.15 -13.19 -12.69
N LEU A 408 -16.51 -14.46 -12.52
CA LEU A 408 -15.90 -15.60 -13.21
C LEU A 408 -16.76 -16.13 -14.36
N MET A 409 -17.96 -15.59 -14.58
CA MET A 409 -18.81 -16.04 -15.67
C MET A 409 -18.34 -15.52 -17.03
N GLY A 410 -18.58 -16.32 -18.06
CA GLY A 410 -18.23 -15.98 -19.45
C GLY A 410 -19.24 -16.56 -20.43
N THR A 411 -18.95 -16.44 -21.73
CA THR A 411 -19.90 -16.81 -22.79
C THR A 411 -20.36 -18.27 -22.78
N GLY A 412 -19.59 -19.17 -22.14
CA GLY A 412 -19.89 -20.60 -22.03
C GLY A 412 -20.68 -21.02 -20.79
N THR A 413 -20.75 -20.18 -19.76
CA THR A 413 -21.28 -20.56 -18.42
C THR A 413 -22.76 -20.19 -18.23
N GLY A 414 -23.45 -19.81 -19.31
CA GLY A 414 -24.81 -19.28 -19.26
C GLY A 414 -25.80 -20.24 -18.59
N PRO A 415 -25.92 -21.50 -19.05
CA PRO A 415 -26.86 -22.48 -18.49
C PRO A 415 -26.65 -22.76 -17.00
N GLU A 416 -25.40 -22.78 -16.54
CA GLU A 416 -25.04 -23.04 -15.14
C GLU A 416 -25.46 -21.87 -14.24
N ILE A 417 -25.29 -20.64 -14.72
CA ILE A 417 -25.77 -19.43 -14.03
C ILE A 417 -27.30 -19.37 -14.02
N GLU A 418 -27.96 -19.71 -15.13
CA GLU A 418 -29.41 -19.81 -15.17
C GLU A 418 -29.92 -20.82 -14.14
N SER A 419 -29.30 -22.00 -14.08
CA SER A 419 -29.60 -23.02 -13.07
C SER A 419 -29.39 -22.52 -11.65
N LEU A 420 -28.29 -21.81 -11.38
CA LEU A 420 -28.03 -21.25 -10.04
C LEU A 420 -29.11 -20.24 -9.64
N ILE A 421 -29.47 -19.32 -10.52
CA ILE A 421 -30.52 -18.32 -10.28
C ILE A 421 -31.85 -19.00 -9.96
N LEU A 422 -32.21 -20.04 -10.70
CA LEU A 422 -33.42 -20.83 -10.43
C LEU A 422 -33.37 -21.51 -9.05
N SER A 423 -32.23 -22.12 -8.70
CA SER A 423 -32.05 -22.75 -7.39
C SER A 423 -32.10 -21.76 -6.23
N ILE A 424 -31.56 -20.55 -6.40
CA ILE A 424 -31.66 -19.48 -5.39
C ILE A 424 -33.14 -19.10 -5.20
N MET A 425 -33.89 -18.92 -6.29
CA MET A 425 -35.30 -18.53 -6.22
C MET A 425 -36.21 -19.57 -5.56
N SER A 426 -35.86 -20.85 -5.64
CA SER A 426 -36.65 -21.92 -5.05
C SER A 426 -36.37 -22.15 -3.57
N ALA A 427 -35.22 -21.71 -3.05
CA ALA A 427 -34.80 -21.97 -1.67
C ALA A 427 -35.27 -20.87 -0.71
N ALA A 428 -35.61 -21.24 0.53
CA ALA A 428 -36.05 -20.29 1.57
C ALA A 428 -35.01 -19.18 1.83
N ILE A 429 -33.72 -19.55 1.84
CA ILE A 429 -32.57 -18.63 1.99
C ILE A 429 -32.52 -17.56 0.88
N GLY A 430 -33.04 -17.85 -0.32
CA GLY A 430 -33.05 -16.93 -1.45
C GLY A 430 -33.95 -15.70 -1.26
N THR A 431 -34.87 -15.74 -0.29
CA THR A 431 -35.74 -14.60 0.05
C THR A 431 -35.06 -13.57 0.95
N ARG A 432 -33.87 -13.87 1.48
CA ARG A 432 -33.14 -12.98 2.39
C ARG A 432 -32.49 -11.84 1.60
N GLU A 433 -32.62 -10.62 2.09
CA GLU A 433 -32.15 -9.39 1.42
C GLU A 433 -30.70 -9.47 0.89
N PRO A 434 -29.70 -9.95 1.64
CA PRO A 434 -28.32 -9.96 1.15
C PRO A 434 -28.12 -10.87 -0.06
N VAL A 435 -28.84 -12.00 -0.11
CA VAL A 435 -28.82 -12.95 -1.22
C VAL A 435 -29.54 -12.37 -2.42
N LEU A 436 -30.69 -11.73 -2.23
CA LEU A 436 -31.43 -11.04 -3.30
C LEU A 436 -30.61 -9.93 -3.96
N VAL A 437 -29.87 -9.15 -3.17
CA VAL A 437 -28.98 -8.10 -3.68
C VAL A 437 -27.82 -8.70 -4.48
N ALA A 438 -27.18 -9.76 -3.99
CA ALA A 438 -26.11 -10.45 -4.72
C ALA A 438 -26.65 -11.06 -6.03
N MET A 439 -27.83 -11.68 -5.99
CA MET A 439 -28.51 -12.24 -7.16
C MET A 439 -28.87 -11.16 -8.18
N ALA A 440 -29.34 -9.99 -7.77
CA ALA A 440 -29.60 -8.87 -8.69
C ALA A 440 -28.32 -8.39 -9.41
N ASN A 441 -27.18 -8.36 -8.70
CA ASN A 441 -25.88 -8.07 -9.33
C ASN A 441 -25.47 -9.16 -10.33
N LEU A 442 -25.66 -10.43 -9.96
CA LEU A 442 -25.42 -11.56 -10.86
C LEU A 442 -26.24 -11.44 -12.15
N VAL A 443 -27.52 -11.07 -12.05
CA VAL A 443 -28.40 -10.85 -13.21
C VAL A 443 -27.90 -9.71 -14.10
N ILE A 444 -27.49 -8.58 -13.51
CA ILE A 444 -26.96 -7.43 -14.26
C ILE A 444 -25.78 -7.85 -15.13
N GLU A 445 -24.86 -8.59 -14.53
CA GLU A 445 -23.62 -9.00 -15.17
C GLU A 445 -23.89 -10.13 -16.19
N TYR A 446 -24.78 -11.08 -15.88
CA TYR A 446 -25.14 -12.19 -16.77
C TYR A 446 -25.71 -11.68 -18.10
N ILE A 447 -26.57 -10.66 -18.04
CA ILE A 447 -27.13 -10.00 -19.24
C ILE A 447 -26.05 -9.29 -20.07
N GLY A 448 -24.97 -8.82 -19.41
CA GLY A 448 -23.84 -8.19 -20.08
C GLY A 448 -22.91 -9.17 -20.79
N THR A 449 -22.75 -10.37 -20.21
CA THR A 449 -21.61 -11.25 -20.51
C THR A 449 -22.02 -12.56 -21.20
N CYS A 450 -23.25 -13.04 -21.01
CA CYS A 450 -23.71 -14.35 -21.49
C CYS A 450 -24.85 -14.25 -22.53
N PRO A 451 -24.57 -14.29 -23.85
CA PRO A 451 -25.59 -14.41 -24.89
C PRO A 451 -25.71 -15.84 -25.51
N PRO A 452 -26.90 -16.30 -25.95
CA PRO A 452 -28.25 -15.73 -25.78
C PRO A 452 -29.04 -16.33 -24.61
N ILE A 453 -29.78 -15.47 -23.90
CA ILE A 453 -30.70 -15.85 -22.81
C ILE A 453 -31.88 -16.66 -23.35
N HIS A 454 -32.23 -17.78 -22.71
CA HIS A 454 -33.45 -18.52 -23.02
C HIS A 454 -34.71 -17.66 -22.75
N ALA A 455 -35.65 -17.61 -23.70
CA ALA A 455 -36.88 -16.81 -23.56
C ALA A 455 -37.69 -17.20 -22.31
N GLU A 456 -37.70 -18.49 -21.97
CA GLU A 456 -38.36 -18.99 -20.75
C GLU A 456 -37.69 -18.47 -19.48
N PHE A 457 -36.35 -18.39 -19.46
CA PHE A 457 -35.59 -17.85 -18.33
C PHE A 457 -35.83 -16.35 -18.14
N LEU A 458 -35.98 -15.60 -19.23
CA LEU A 458 -36.31 -14.17 -19.18
C LEU A 458 -37.63 -13.89 -18.42
N SER A 459 -38.63 -14.75 -18.60
CA SER A 459 -39.90 -14.65 -17.87
C SER A 459 -39.72 -14.82 -16.35
N VAL A 460 -38.80 -15.71 -15.95
CA VAL A 460 -38.48 -15.98 -14.56
C VAL A 460 -37.71 -14.82 -13.93
N LEU A 461 -36.73 -14.26 -14.64
CA LEU A 461 -35.99 -13.08 -14.20
C LEU A 461 -36.90 -11.87 -13.95
N ILE A 462 -37.89 -11.65 -14.81
CA ILE A 462 -38.82 -10.53 -14.66
C ILE A 462 -39.73 -10.73 -13.44
N ASN A 463 -40.21 -11.95 -13.20
CA ASN A 463 -40.99 -12.28 -12.01
C ASN A 463 -40.16 -12.10 -10.73
N PHE A 464 -38.89 -12.52 -10.75
CA PHE A 464 -37.94 -12.28 -9.67
C PHE A 464 -37.78 -10.79 -9.36
N LEU A 465 -37.43 -9.98 -10.36
CA LEU A 465 -37.21 -8.54 -10.19
C LEU A 465 -38.49 -7.83 -9.74
N SER A 466 -39.66 -8.27 -10.20
CA SER A 466 -40.96 -7.79 -9.75
C SER A 466 -41.19 -8.08 -8.27
N LYS A 467 -40.94 -9.30 -7.80
CA LYS A 467 -41.11 -9.66 -6.39
C LYS A 467 -40.09 -8.93 -5.51
N ALA A 468 -38.81 -8.93 -5.90
CA ALA A 468 -37.75 -8.30 -5.13
C ALA A 468 -37.95 -6.78 -4.97
N SER A 469 -38.35 -6.07 -6.03
CA SER A 469 -38.63 -4.62 -5.99
C SER A 469 -39.91 -4.26 -5.20
N GLN A 470 -40.84 -5.19 -5.05
CA GLN A 470 -42.03 -5.01 -4.21
C GLN A 470 -41.70 -5.10 -2.72
N VAL A 471 -40.76 -5.97 -2.34
CA VAL A 471 -40.36 -6.23 -0.96
C VAL A 471 -39.26 -5.26 -0.49
N TYR A 472 -38.30 -4.94 -1.36
CA TYR A 472 -37.11 -4.15 -0.99
C TYR A 472 -36.95 -2.89 -1.85
N THR A 473 -36.70 -1.75 -1.18
CA THR A 473 -36.31 -0.49 -1.81
C THR A 473 -34.79 -0.37 -1.89
N ASN A 474 -34.18 -1.14 -2.80
CA ASN A 474 -32.75 -1.04 -3.10
C ASN A 474 -32.54 -0.57 -4.56
N PRO A 475 -31.72 0.47 -4.81
CA PRO A 475 -31.42 0.96 -6.16
C PRO A 475 -30.88 -0.11 -7.12
N ILE A 476 -30.28 -1.19 -6.61
CA ILE A 476 -29.75 -2.26 -7.45
C ILE A 476 -30.83 -2.98 -8.25
N PHE A 477 -32.02 -3.16 -7.69
CA PHE A 477 -33.14 -3.81 -8.39
C PHE A 477 -33.61 -2.96 -9.57
N VAL A 478 -33.61 -1.63 -9.41
CA VAL A 478 -33.90 -0.67 -10.50
C VAL A 478 -32.85 -0.81 -11.62
N ARG A 479 -31.56 -0.91 -11.25
CA ARG A 479 -30.47 -1.10 -12.23
C ARG A 479 -30.61 -2.43 -12.98
N ALA A 480 -30.96 -3.51 -12.30
CA ALA A 480 -31.21 -4.81 -12.90
C ALA A 480 -32.41 -4.78 -13.87
N VAL A 481 -33.53 -4.18 -13.46
CA VAL A 481 -34.72 -3.95 -14.31
C VAL A 481 -34.35 -3.18 -15.59
N LEU A 482 -33.60 -2.08 -15.46
CA LEU A 482 -33.15 -1.29 -16.62
C LEU A 482 -32.24 -2.10 -17.55
N LYS A 483 -31.36 -2.96 -17.01
CA LYS A 483 -30.46 -3.80 -17.81
C LYS A 483 -31.24 -4.84 -18.62
N VAL A 484 -32.22 -5.53 -17.99
CA VAL A 484 -33.13 -6.47 -18.67
C VAL A 484 -33.93 -5.75 -19.76
N GLN A 485 -34.48 -4.57 -19.46
CA GLN A 485 -35.25 -3.79 -20.41
C GLN A 485 -34.42 -3.43 -21.65
N ARG A 486 -33.17 -2.96 -21.47
CA ARG A 486 -32.25 -2.66 -22.57
C ARG A 486 -31.96 -3.89 -23.43
N TYR A 487 -31.70 -5.05 -22.81
CA TYR A 487 -31.47 -6.30 -23.53
C TYR A 487 -32.67 -6.69 -24.41
N MET A 488 -33.89 -6.60 -23.87
CA MET A 488 -35.11 -6.86 -24.64
C MET A 488 -35.27 -5.90 -25.83
N HIS A 489 -34.98 -4.61 -25.64
CA HIS A 489 -35.01 -3.65 -26.74
C HIS A 489 -34.01 -3.97 -27.86
N MET A 490 -32.81 -4.45 -27.52
CA MET A 490 -31.80 -4.85 -28.52
C MET A 490 -32.21 -6.09 -29.31
N LYS A 491 -32.96 -7.03 -28.71
CA LYS A 491 -33.42 -8.27 -29.36
C LYS A 491 -34.72 -8.12 -30.18
N LYS A 492 -35.36 -6.94 -30.19
CA LYS A 492 -36.62 -6.66 -30.92
C LYS A 492 -36.53 -6.74 -32.47
N SER A 493 -35.38 -7.08 -33.06
CA SER A 493 -35.18 -7.13 -34.52
C SER A 493 -35.77 -8.38 -35.22
N GLY A 494 -36.35 -9.34 -34.49
CA GLY A 494 -36.97 -10.57 -35.06
C GLY A 494 -38.50 -10.61 -34.95
N ARG A 495 -39.21 -10.91 -36.07
CA ARG A 495 -40.69 -10.85 -36.21
C ARG A 495 -41.51 -11.73 -35.24
N ARG A 496 -40.94 -12.76 -34.61
CA ARG A 496 -41.66 -13.62 -33.61
C ARG A 496 -41.39 -13.24 -32.15
N GLY A 497 -40.29 -12.54 -31.84
CA GLY A 497 -39.97 -12.08 -30.47
C GLY A 497 -40.66 -10.79 -30.06
N HIS A 498 -41.47 -10.19 -30.94
CA HIS A 498 -42.04 -8.85 -30.76
C HIS A 498 -43.14 -8.79 -29.70
N TYR A 499 -44.03 -9.78 -29.64
CA TYR A 499 -45.19 -9.75 -28.73
C TYR A 499 -44.83 -10.05 -27.26
N GLU A 500 -43.97 -11.03 -27.01
CA GLU A 500 -43.51 -11.35 -25.64
C GLU A 500 -42.62 -10.25 -25.08
N CYS A 501 -41.70 -9.69 -25.89
CA CYS A 501 -40.87 -8.57 -25.45
C CYS A 501 -41.71 -7.31 -25.12
N GLU A 502 -42.83 -7.06 -25.81
CA GLU A 502 -43.70 -5.92 -25.48
C GLU A 502 -44.45 -6.08 -24.16
N SER A 503 -44.98 -7.27 -23.84
CA SER A 503 -45.66 -7.49 -22.56
C SER A 503 -44.69 -7.36 -21.38
N TYR A 504 -43.50 -7.93 -21.52
CA TYR A 504 -42.44 -7.84 -20.52
C TYR A 504 -41.87 -6.44 -20.35
N THR A 505 -41.76 -5.66 -21.44
CA THR A 505 -41.34 -4.25 -21.35
C THR A 505 -42.34 -3.43 -20.51
N LYS A 506 -43.65 -3.67 -20.66
CA LYS A 506 -44.69 -2.99 -19.86
C LYS A 506 -44.60 -3.34 -18.38
N VAL A 507 -44.36 -4.61 -18.04
CA VAL A 507 -44.17 -5.05 -16.65
C VAL A 507 -42.95 -4.37 -16.03
N LEU A 508 -41.80 -4.39 -16.71
CA LEU A 508 -40.58 -3.73 -16.22
C LEU A 508 -40.76 -2.21 -16.09
N GLN A 509 -41.50 -1.58 -17.00
CA GLN A 509 -41.76 -0.15 -16.95
C GLN A 509 -42.66 0.22 -15.77
N ALA A 510 -43.66 -0.60 -15.43
CA ALA A 510 -44.46 -0.44 -14.22
C ALA A 510 -43.62 -0.56 -12.93
N LEU A 511 -42.57 -1.39 -12.91
CA LEU A 511 -41.66 -1.51 -11.76
C LEU A 511 -40.78 -0.26 -11.54
N LEU A 512 -40.62 0.59 -12.58
CA LEU A 512 -39.85 1.83 -12.53
C LEU A 512 -40.71 3.04 -12.17
N GLU A 513 -42.05 2.90 -12.17
CA GLU A 513 -42.95 3.99 -11.82
C GLU A 513 -42.96 4.24 -10.30
N PRO A 514 -43.05 5.51 -9.85
CA PRO A 514 -43.12 5.84 -8.44
C PRO A 514 -44.28 5.12 -7.74
N LYS A 515 -44.02 4.54 -6.55
CA LYS A 515 -44.93 3.64 -5.79
C LYS A 515 -46.35 4.19 -5.51
N GLU A 516 -46.60 5.47 -5.76
CA GLU A 516 -47.89 6.14 -5.53
C GLU A 516 -48.99 5.79 -6.56
N LYS A 517 -48.70 5.06 -7.65
CA LYS A 517 -49.68 4.82 -8.75
C LYS A 517 -50.17 3.38 -8.96
N LEU A 518 -49.69 2.38 -8.20
CA LEU A 518 -50.03 0.97 -8.47
C LEU A 518 -51.05 0.40 -7.47
N GLN A 519 -52.31 0.24 -7.90
CA GLN A 519 -53.26 -0.67 -7.26
C GLN A 519 -52.79 -2.12 -7.49
N ARG A 520 -52.38 -2.79 -6.41
CA ARG A 520 -51.80 -4.14 -6.46
C ARG A 520 -52.90 -5.22 -6.54
N PRO A 521 -52.80 -6.22 -7.42
CA PRO A 521 -53.47 -7.49 -7.21
C PRO A 521 -52.72 -8.29 -6.14
N LYS A 522 -53.45 -8.91 -5.20
CA LYS A 522 -52.88 -9.91 -4.29
C LYS A 522 -52.48 -11.13 -5.13
N ILE A 523 -51.21 -11.49 -5.10
CA ILE A 523 -50.71 -12.75 -5.66
C ILE A 523 -50.63 -13.74 -4.51
N ASN A 524 -51.18 -14.94 -4.71
CA ASN A 524 -51.12 -16.04 -3.75
C ASN A 524 -49.77 -16.76 -3.91
N ASP A 525 -48.96 -16.81 -2.85
CA ASP A 525 -47.57 -17.30 -2.91
C ASP A 525 -47.46 -18.80 -3.24
N GLU A 526 -48.47 -19.59 -2.89
CA GLU A 526 -48.56 -21.03 -3.18
C GLU A 526 -48.64 -21.30 -4.69
N GLU A 527 -49.44 -20.52 -5.43
CA GLU A 527 -49.70 -20.73 -6.85
C GLU A 527 -48.45 -20.53 -7.73
N VAL A 528 -47.55 -19.65 -7.29
CA VAL A 528 -46.29 -19.37 -7.99
C VAL A 528 -45.24 -20.44 -7.71
N VAL A 529 -45.17 -20.96 -6.48
CA VAL A 529 -44.27 -22.05 -6.12
C VAL A 529 -44.68 -23.34 -6.84
N GLU A 530 -45.98 -23.64 -6.90
CA GLU A 530 -46.53 -24.76 -7.67
C GLU A 530 -46.14 -24.62 -9.16
N MET A 531 -46.34 -23.45 -9.75
CA MET A 531 -46.09 -23.23 -11.18
C MET A 531 -44.60 -23.32 -11.56
N VAL A 532 -43.69 -22.92 -10.66
CA VAL A 532 -42.24 -23.06 -10.84
C VAL A 532 -41.80 -24.52 -10.68
N LYS A 533 -42.31 -25.23 -9.66
CA LYS A 533 -42.06 -26.67 -9.46
C LYS A 533 -42.53 -27.48 -10.67
N ASP A 534 -43.71 -27.17 -11.20
CA ASP A 534 -44.31 -27.87 -12.32
C ASP A 534 -43.57 -27.60 -13.65
N LYS A 535 -42.98 -26.41 -13.81
CA LYS A 535 -42.12 -26.08 -14.95
C LYS A 535 -40.74 -26.73 -14.87
N LEU A 536 -40.10 -26.73 -13.70
CA LEU A 536 -38.81 -27.40 -13.49
C LEU A 536 -38.90 -28.91 -13.78
N LYS A 537 -40.03 -29.53 -13.42
CA LYS A 537 -40.32 -30.94 -13.71
C LYS A 537 -40.46 -31.24 -15.21
N ARG A 538 -40.95 -30.28 -16.00
CA ARG A 538 -41.05 -30.42 -17.47
C ARG A 538 -39.70 -30.26 -18.16
N MET A 539 -38.84 -29.36 -17.67
CA MET A 539 -37.50 -29.18 -18.24
C MET A 539 -36.58 -30.38 -17.94
N ARG A 540 -36.67 -30.99 -16.75
CA ARG A 540 -35.92 -32.21 -16.40
C ARG A 540 -36.27 -33.45 -17.25
N ASN A 541 -37.45 -33.47 -17.87
CA ASN A 541 -37.91 -34.57 -18.71
C ASN A 541 -37.57 -34.38 -20.20
N GLN A 542 -36.89 -33.27 -20.56
CA GLN A 542 -36.52 -32.93 -21.94
C GLN A 542 -35.00 -32.91 -22.18
N THR A 543 -34.19 -33.09 -21.14
CA THR A 543 -32.78 -33.52 -21.19
C THR A 543 -32.70 -35.01 -20.92
#